data_AF-U9TPF7-F1
#
_entry.id   AF-U9TPF7-F1
#
_cell.length_a   1.000
_cell.length_b   1.000
_cell.length_c   1.000
_cell.angle_alpha   90.00
_cell.angle_beta   90.00
_cell.angle_gamma   90.00
#
_symmetry.space_group_name_H-M   'P 1'
#
loop_
_entity.id
_entity.type
_entity.pdbx_description
1 polymer ?
#
loop_
_entity_poly.entity_id
_entity_poly.type
_entity_poly.pdbx_seq_one_letter_code
_entity_poly.pdbx_strand_id
1 'polypeptide(L)'
;MSEHQQSLTTLIKRLEAATSRLEDLASSSASSAAVSNNLSRNSVGGQPAAVSSQNNDAIVSGEVPPALAAYDELIEGPLKNFLELSKAVGGLVEDQSHVVEDSFIAQRDFIYITTQSSKPNIETIMELLKPTQQAIEKVCEYRENNRPSPLLDHLSTVSEGICALGWITIEQKPAPFVEDLRDSSRFFANRVITNYKNTDKSHVDWANSFVFLLTELQNYVKKCHTTGLVWNPKVS
;
A
#
# COMPACT_ATOMS: atom_id res chain seq x y z
N MET A 1 4.23 18.40 26.89
CA MET A 1 3.54 17.32 26.14
C MET A 1 3.47 17.79 24.71
N SER A 2 4.35 17.28 23.85
CA SER A 2 4.69 17.88 22.54
C SER A 2 3.68 17.50 21.45
N GLU A 3 3.49 18.37 20.45
CA GLU A 3 2.70 18.09 19.22
C GLU A 3 3.12 16.75 18.56
N HIS A 4 4.41 16.42 18.64
CA HIS A 4 4.97 15.14 18.18
C HIS A 4 4.36 13.92 18.88
N GLN A 5 4.03 14.01 20.16
CA GLN A 5 3.41 12.93 20.92
C GLN A 5 1.93 12.77 20.53
N GLN A 6 1.29 13.86 20.11
CA GLN A 6 -0.07 13.86 19.57
C GLN A 6 -0.13 13.28 18.15
N SER A 7 0.86 13.57 17.28
CA SER A 7 0.95 12.99 15.93
C SER A 7 1.09 11.46 15.96
N LEU A 8 2.03 10.95 16.75
CA LEU A 8 2.26 9.51 16.94
C LEU A 8 1.05 8.78 17.52
N THR A 9 0.42 9.37 18.54
CA THR A 9 -0.82 8.83 19.10
C THR A 9 -1.94 8.82 18.05
N THR A 10 -1.95 9.79 17.13
CA THR A 10 -2.94 9.86 16.06
C THR A 10 -2.69 8.82 14.97
N LEU A 11 -1.42 8.58 14.60
CA LEU A 11 -1.02 7.54 13.65
C LEU A 11 -1.31 6.14 14.21
N ILE A 12 -0.92 5.87 15.45
CA ILE A 12 -1.22 4.59 16.14
C ILE A 12 -2.73 4.40 16.24
N LYS A 13 -3.49 5.42 16.67
CA LYS A 13 -4.95 5.33 16.71
C LYS A 13 -5.58 5.16 15.33
N ARG A 14 -5.00 5.73 14.27
CA ARG A 14 -5.48 5.54 12.89
C ARG A 14 -5.20 4.12 12.42
N LEU A 15 -4.05 3.54 12.77
CA LEU A 15 -3.69 2.17 12.47
C LEU A 15 -4.58 1.19 13.25
N GLU A 16 -4.74 1.40 14.56
CA GLU A 16 -5.68 0.67 15.42
C GLU A 16 -7.13 0.80 14.92
N ALA A 17 -7.54 1.99 14.46
CA ALA A 17 -8.88 2.19 13.90
C ALA A 17 -9.06 1.51 12.54
N ALA A 18 -8.01 1.43 11.71
CA ALA A 18 -8.05 0.68 10.47
C ALA A 18 -8.17 -0.83 10.75
N THR A 19 -7.41 -1.35 11.71
CA THR A 19 -7.51 -2.73 12.18
C THR A 19 -8.87 -3.02 12.83
N SER A 20 -9.37 -2.14 13.68
CA SER A 20 -10.66 -2.28 14.37
C SER A 20 -11.85 -2.18 13.39
N ARG A 21 -11.80 -1.30 12.38
CA ARG A 21 -12.83 -1.27 11.31
C ARG A 21 -12.86 -2.57 10.52
N LEU A 22 -11.73 -3.24 10.39
CA LEU A 22 -11.66 -4.54 9.73
C LEU A 22 -12.34 -5.64 10.56
N GLU A 23 -12.20 -5.60 11.89
CA GLU A 23 -12.87 -6.50 12.84
C GLU A 23 -14.40 -6.29 12.85
N ASP A 24 -14.88 -5.04 12.74
CA ASP A 24 -16.31 -4.73 12.65
C ASP A 24 -16.94 -5.22 11.32
N LEU A 25 -16.22 -5.10 10.21
CA LEU A 25 -16.65 -5.62 8.90
C LEU A 25 -16.65 -7.16 8.85
N ALA A 26 -15.70 -7.80 9.53
CA ALA A 26 -15.68 -9.25 9.73
C ALA A 26 -16.92 -9.73 10.52
N SER A 27 -17.26 -9.02 11.60
CA SER A 27 -18.35 -9.37 12.50
C SER A 27 -19.75 -9.14 11.90
N SER A 28 -19.90 -8.09 11.08
CA SER A 28 -21.17 -7.79 10.39
C SER A 28 -21.47 -8.73 9.21
N SER A 29 -20.43 -9.28 8.58
CA SER A 29 -20.56 -10.27 7.49
C SER A 29 -21.09 -11.62 7.99
N ALA A 30 -20.81 -12.00 9.25
CA ALA A 30 -21.33 -13.21 9.88
C ALA A 30 -22.84 -13.14 10.20
N SER A 31 -23.40 -11.93 10.31
CA SER A 31 -24.83 -11.72 10.64
C SER A 31 -25.75 -11.69 9.40
N SER A 32 -25.19 -11.61 8.20
CA SER A 32 -25.95 -11.46 6.94
C SER A 32 -26.28 -12.80 6.26
N ALA A 33 -25.75 -13.93 6.75
CA ALA A 33 -25.94 -15.26 6.16
C ALA A 33 -27.25 -15.98 6.59
N ALA A 34 -28.13 -15.33 7.35
CA ALA A 34 -29.28 -15.97 7.99
C ALA A 34 -30.66 -15.44 7.56
N VAL A 35 -30.86 -14.89 6.35
CA VAL A 35 -32.24 -14.71 5.81
C VAL A 35 -32.25 -14.81 4.29
N SER A 36 -32.49 -16.01 3.77
CA SER A 36 -33.38 -16.25 2.61
C SER A 36 -33.35 -17.72 2.23
N ASN A 37 -34.28 -18.50 2.78
CA ASN A 37 -34.64 -19.77 2.19
C ASN A 37 -36.16 -19.91 2.25
N ASN A 38 -36.83 -19.68 1.12
CA ASN A 38 -38.18 -20.19 0.90
C ASN A 38 -38.41 -20.47 -0.58
N LEU A 39 -38.46 -21.77 -0.87
CA LEU A 39 -38.82 -22.42 -2.12
C LEU A 39 -40.32 -22.22 -2.45
N SER A 40 -40.67 -22.09 -3.74
CA SER A 40 -41.53 -23.08 -4.45
C SER A 40 -42.03 -22.65 -5.85
N ARG A 41 -41.78 -23.56 -6.81
CA ARG A 41 -42.68 -24.18 -7.83
C ARG A 41 -43.01 -23.55 -9.20
N ASN A 42 -42.80 -24.44 -10.21
CA ASN A 42 -43.53 -24.72 -11.47
C ASN A 42 -43.42 -23.70 -12.62
N SER A 43 -43.35 -24.02 -13.93
CA SER A 43 -43.71 -25.21 -14.73
C SER A 43 -43.21 -25.08 -16.21
N VAL A 44 -42.86 -26.22 -16.84
CA VAL A 44 -42.85 -26.66 -18.28
C VAL A 44 -42.53 -25.72 -19.47
N GLY A 45 -41.66 -26.21 -20.38
CA GLY A 45 -41.93 -26.23 -21.83
C GLY A 45 -40.77 -25.93 -22.82
N GLY A 46 -40.28 -26.96 -23.53
CA GLY A 46 -40.12 -26.91 -25.01
C GLY A 46 -38.77 -26.55 -25.69
N GLN A 47 -37.98 -27.59 -25.97
CA GLN A 47 -37.25 -27.89 -27.24
C GLN A 47 -35.87 -27.25 -27.54
N PRO A 48 -34.90 -28.01 -28.14
CA PRO A 48 -33.48 -27.67 -28.16
C PRO A 48 -33.01 -27.10 -29.52
N ALA A 49 -32.08 -26.15 -29.49
CA ALA A 49 -31.33 -25.71 -30.66
C ALA A 49 -29.82 -25.75 -30.39
N ALA A 50 -29.12 -26.25 -31.40
CA ALA A 50 -27.77 -26.77 -31.40
C ALA A 50 -26.67 -25.68 -31.33
N VAL A 51 -25.64 -26.00 -30.52
CA VAL A 51 -24.20 -25.69 -30.64
C VAL A 51 -23.75 -24.46 -31.44
N SER A 52 -23.13 -23.54 -30.71
CA SER A 52 -21.83 -22.96 -31.07
C SER A 52 -21.08 -22.53 -29.81
N SER A 53 -20.52 -23.53 -29.11
CA SER A 53 -19.52 -23.33 -28.07
C SER A 53 -18.25 -22.77 -28.70
N GLN A 54 -18.12 -21.44 -28.74
CA GLN A 54 -16.82 -20.81 -28.87
C GLN A 54 -16.15 -20.88 -27.50
N ASN A 55 -15.48 -22.01 -27.27
CA ASN A 55 -14.41 -22.13 -26.29
C ASN A 55 -13.30 -21.17 -26.73
N ASN A 56 -13.36 -19.93 -26.24
CA ASN A 56 -12.14 -19.15 -26.10
C ASN A 56 -11.43 -19.66 -24.84
N ASP A 57 -10.78 -20.82 -24.99
CA ASP A 57 -9.55 -21.09 -24.24
C ASP A 57 -8.54 -20.03 -24.70
N ALA A 58 -8.64 -18.86 -24.06
CA ALA A 58 -7.59 -17.86 -24.13
C ALA A 58 -6.40 -18.45 -23.39
N ILE A 59 -5.52 -19.06 -24.17
CA ILE A 59 -4.12 -19.31 -23.89
C ILE A 59 -3.62 -18.20 -22.96
N VAL A 60 -3.29 -18.57 -21.73
CA VAL A 60 -2.65 -17.72 -20.73
C VAL A 60 -1.25 -17.41 -21.27
N SER A 61 -1.16 -16.41 -22.14
CA SER A 61 0.12 -15.81 -22.48
C SER A 61 0.63 -15.14 -21.21
N GLY A 62 1.88 -15.42 -20.82
CA GLY A 62 2.53 -14.96 -19.59
C GLY A 62 2.81 -13.46 -19.56
N GLU A 63 1.79 -12.65 -19.83
CA GLU A 63 1.82 -11.20 -19.78
C GLU A 63 1.56 -10.75 -18.35
N VAL A 64 2.50 -9.97 -17.80
CA VAL A 64 2.40 -9.41 -16.44
C VAL A 64 1.11 -8.59 -16.35
N PRO A 65 0.24 -8.81 -15.34
CA PRO A 65 -0.99 -8.05 -15.19
C PRO A 65 -0.73 -6.53 -15.18
N PRO A 66 -1.53 -5.70 -15.86
CA PRO A 66 -1.23 -4.27 -16.01
C PRO A 66 -1.03 -3.50 -14.71
N ALA A 67 -1.74 -3.87 -13.63
CA ALA A 67 -1.54 -3.28 -12.30
C ALA A 67 -0.17 -3.66 -11.72
N LEU A 68 0.23 -4.92 -11.86
CA LEU A 68 1.55 -5.36 -11.40
C LEU A 68 2.68 -4.69 -12.22
N ALA A 69 2.52 -4.61 -13.55
CA ALA A 69 3.49 -3.92 -14.41
C ALA A 69 3.63 -2.43 -14.06
N ALA A 70 2.52 -1.74 -13.77
CA ALA A 70 2.56 -0.34 -13.32
C ALA A 70 3.20 -0.18 -11.93
N TYR A 71 3.09 -1.19 -11.06
CA TYR A 71 3.80 -1.20 -9.79
C TYR A 71 5.31 -1.50 -9.97
N ASP A 72 5.66 -2.35 -10.93
CA ASP A 72 7.06 -2.61 -11.30
C ASP A 72 7.74 -1.33 -11.83
N GLU A 73 7.02 -0.49 -12.58
CA GLU A 73 7.50 0.84 -12.99
C GLU A 73 7.77 1.77 -11.78
N LEU A 74 6.96 1.68 -10.72
CA LEU A 74 7.15 2.43 -9.48
C LEU A 74 8.43 1.99 -8.74
N ILE A 75 8.72 0.69 -8.76
CA ILE A 75 9.92 0.09 -8.16
C ILE A 75 11.18 0.48 -8.95
N GLU A 76 11.17 0.25 -10.26
CA GLU A 76 12.35 0.44 -11.12
C GLU A 76 12.66 1.91 -11.42
N GLY A 77 11.70 2.81 -11.22
CA GLY A 77 11.89 4.25 -11.38
C GLY A 77 11.98 4.99 -10.05
N PRO A 78 10.86 5.50 -9.50
CA PRO A 78 10.85 6.32 -8.29
C PRO A 78 11.54 5.70 -7.06
N LEU A 79 11.29 4.43 -6.76
CA LEU A 79 11.90 3.78 -5.59
C LEU A 79 13.39 3.61 -5.78
N LYS A 80 13.83 3.07 -6.91
CA LYS A 80 15.25 2.93 -7.25
C LYS A 80 16.01 4.25 -7.14
N ASN A 81 15.46 5.34 -7.68
CA ASN A 81 16.06 6.67 -7.54
C ASN A 81 16.16 7.14 -6.07
N PHE A 82 15.13 6.87 -5.25
CA PHE A 82 15.20 7.14 -3.81
C PHE A 82 16.30 6.32 -3.12
N LEU A 83 16.48 5.05 -3.47
CA LEU A 83 17.54 4.19 -2.91
C LEU A 83 18.94 4.69 -3.31
N GLU A 84 19.13 5.06 -4.58
CA GLU A 84 20.41 5.62 -5.06
C GLU A 84 20.77 6.92 -4.35
N LEU A 85 19.80 7.81 -4.13
CA LEU A 85 20.00 9.05 -3.38
C LEU A 85 20.20 8.80 -1.88
N SER A 86 19.54 7.78 -1.31
CA SER A 86 19.73 7.40 0.08
C SER A 86 21.14 6.89 0.32
N LYS A 87 21.67 6.09 -0.61
CA LYS A 87 23.07 5.66 -0.63
C LYS A 87 24.05 6.82 -0.78
N ALA A 88 23.72 7.83 -1.58
CA ALA A 88 24.56 9.01 -1.73
C ALA A 88 24.65 9.84 -0.43
N VAL A 89 23.56 9.88 0.36
CA VAL A 89 23.56 10.50 1.70
C VAL A 89 24.28 9.60 2.73
N GLY A 90 24.08 8.29 2.65
CA GLY A 90 24.76 7.29 3.48
C GLY A 90 24.27 7.20 4.93
N GLY A 91 24.94 6.33 5.69
CA GLY A 91 24.69 6.14 7.12
C GLY A 91 23.24 5.72 7.41
N LEU A 92 22.63 6.32 8.43
CA LEU A 92 21.28 5.93 8.86
C LEU A 92 20.21 6.09 7.78
N VAL A 93 20.43 6.98 6.80
CA VAL A 93 19.49 7.20 5.70
C VAL A 93 19.53 6.05 4.69
N GLU A 94 20.73 5.59 4.33
CA GLU A 94 20.92 4.40 3.50
C GLU A 94 20.33 3.16 4.19
N ASP A 95 20.67 2.95 5.46
CA ASP A 95 20.17 1.81 6.24
C ASP A 95 18.64 1.76 6.30
N GLN A 96 17.97 2.89 6.56
CA GLN A 96 16.51 2.95 6.58
C GLN A 96 15.90 2.68 5.19
N SER A 97 16.59 3.08 4.12
CA SER A 97 16.11 2.94 2.75
C SER A 97 15.96 1.48 2.32
N HIS A 98 16.80 0.57 2.83
CA HIS A 98 16.66 -0.87 2.60
C HIS A 98 15.37 -1.43 3.21
N VAL A 99 14.96 -0.92 4.38
CA VAL A 99 13.69 -1.34 5.00
C VAL A 99 12.48 -0.80 4.22
N VAL A 100 12.63 0.36 3.57
CA VAL A 100 11.62 0.88 2.63
C VAL A 100 11.54 -0.01 1.40
N GLU A 101 12.67 -0.42 0.83
CA GLU A 101 12.73 -1.35 -0.31
C GLU A 101 11.99 -2.66 0.01
N ASP A 102 12.29 -3.28 1.15
CA ASP A 102 11.58 -4.48 1.63
C ASP A 102 10.07 -4.27 1.73
N SER A 103 9.63 -3.08 2.16
CA SER A 103 8.20 -2.74 2.30
C SER A 103 7.50 -2.67 0.94
N PHE A 104 8.14 -2.10 -0.08
CA PHE A 104 7.59 -2.04 -1.44
C PHE A 104 7.61 -3.41 -2.11
N ILE A 105 8.64 -4.22 -1.90
CA ILE A 105 8.71 -5.60 -2.40
C ILE A 105 7.59 -6.44 -1.78
N ALA A 106 7.38 -6.35 -0.45
CA ALA A 106 6.29 -7.06 0.22
C ALA A 106 4.90 -6.64 -0.32
N GLN A 107 4.70 -5.34 -0.57
CA GLN A 107 3.46 -4.86 -1.19
C GLN A 107 3.29 -5.36 -2.62
N ARG A 108 4.36 -5.40 -3.42
CA ARG A 108 4.34 -5.97 -4.78
C ARG A 108 3.90 -7.42 -4.77
N ASP A 109 4.48 -8.24 -3.89
CA ASP A 109 4.14 -9.66 -3.77
C ASP A 109 2.67 -9.84 -3.37
N PHE A 110 2.16 -9.00 -2.48
CA PHE A 110 0.75 -8.98 -2.12
C PHE A 110 -0.16 -8.59 -3.30
N ILE A 111 0.21 -7.57 -4.08
CA ILE A 111 -0.52 -7.19 -5.31
C ILE A 111 -0.50 -8.34 -6.31
N TYR A 112 0.62 -9.04 -6.47
CA TYR A 112 0.68 -10.21 -7.34
C TYR A 112 -0.32 -11.28 -6.90
N ILE A 113 -0.42 -11.58 -5.61
CA ILE A 113 -1.41 -12.54 -5.08
C ILE A 113 -2.84 -12.12 -5.46
N THR A 114 -3.16 -10.82 -5.43
CA THR A 114 -4.51 -10.35 -5.80
C THR A 114 -4.81 -10.50 -7.28
N THR A 115 -3.78 -10.51 -8.15
CA THR A 115 -3.95 -10.81 -9.58
C THR A 115 -4.19 -12.30 -9.84
N GLN A 116 -3.76 -13.16 -8.93
CA GLN A 116 -3.84 -14.62 -9.05
C GLN A 116 -4.99 -15.24 -8.27
N SER A 117 -5.73 -14.45 -7.48
CA SER A 117 -6.74 -14.97 -6.54
C SER A 117 -8.00 -14.10 -6.53
N SER A 118 -9.15 -14.74 -6.28
CA SER A 118 -10.34 -14.02 -5.81
C SER A 118 -10.14 -13.50 -4.38
N LYS A 119 -10.93 -12.50 -3.98
CA LYS A 119 -10.85 -11.89 -2.65
C LYS A 119 -11.13 -12.96 -1.57
N PRO A 120 -10.13 -13.32 -0.75
CA PRO A 120 -10.32 -14.34 0.28
C PRO A 120 -11.10 -13.76 1.47
N ASN A 121 -11.35 -14.61 2.46
CA ASN A 121 -11.93 -14.14 3.72
C ASN A 121 -10.96 -13.21 4.45
N ILE A 122 -11.51 -12.45 5.41
CA ILE A 122 -10.79 -11.39 6.11
C ILE A 122 -9.59 -11.90 6.94
N GLU A 123 -9.70 -13.09 7.52
CA GLU A 123 -8.63 -13.70 8.31
C GLU A 123 -7.41 -13.99 7.42
N THR A 124 -7.65 -14.58 6.25
CA THR A 124 -6.60 -14.81 5.25
C THR A 124 -6.02 -13.51 4.73
N ILE A 125 -6.83 -12.48 4.47
CA ILE A 125 -6.32 -11.14 4.08
C ILE A 125 -5.36 -10.62 5.15
N MET A 126 -5.74 -10.72 6.43
CA MET A 126 -4.88 -10.25 7.51
C MET A 126 -3.57 -11.02 7.64
N GLU A 127 -3.59 -12.33 7.42
CA GLU A 127 -2.36 -13.12 7.38
C GLU A 127 -1.43 -12.69 6.24
N LEU A 128 -2.00 -12.46 5.06
CA LEU A 128 -1.26 -12.02 3.88
C LEU A 128 -0.70 -10.59 4.03
N LEU A 129 -1.31 -9.75 4.87
CA LEU A 129 -0.84 -8.38 5.14
C LEU A 129 0.31 -8.29 6.15
N LYS A 130 0.55 -9.35 6.95
CA LYS A 130 1.58 -9.35 8.00
C LYS A 130 2.97 -8.90 7.51
N PRO A 131 3.49 -9.37 6.35
CA PRO A 131 4.81 -8.94 5.87
C PRO A 131 4.88 -7.43 5.65
N THR A 132 3.85 -6.84 5.01
CA THR A 132 3.74 -5.39 4.78
C THR A 132 3.66 -4.63 6.09
N GLN A 133 2.85 -5.10 7.04
CA GLN A 133 2.72 -4.48 8.36
C GLN A 133 4.06 -4.48 9.12
N GLN A 134 4.75 -5.62 9.17
CA GLN A 134 6.04 -5.74 9.84
C GLN A 134 7.12 -4.87 9.20
N ALA A 135 7.11 -4.72 7.88
CA ALA A 135 8.05 -3.87 7.18
C ALA A 135 7.83 -2.38 7.53
N ILE A 136 6.56 -1.93 7.56
CA ILE A 136 6.19 -0.58 8.01
C ILE A 136 6.61 -0.34 9.47
N GLU A 137 6.34 -1.30 10.37
CA GLU A 137 6.71 -1.22 11.78
C GLU A 137 8.23 -1.06 11.96
N LYS A 138 9.03 -1.85 11.22
CA LYS A 138 10.50 -1.74 11.25
C LYS A 138 11.00 -0.36 10.82
N VAL A 139 10.39 0.26 9.81
CA VAL A 139 10.76 1.63 9.37
C VAL A 139 10.52 2.64 10.50
N CYS A 140 9.38 2.53 11.18
CA CYS A 140 9.04 3.38 12.31
C CYS A 140 9.97 3.14 13.50
N GLU A 141 10.20 1.89 13.89
CA GLU A 141 11.12 1.53 14.98
C GLU A 141 12.55 1.99 14.70
N TYR A 142 13.02 1.91 13.45
CA TYR A 142 14.34 2.38 13.06
C TYR A 142 14.52 3.87 13.38
N ARG A 143 13.51 4.69 13.07
CA ARG A 143 13.48 6.11 13.41
C ARG A 143 13.45 6.34 14.91
N GLU A 144 12.66 5.55 15.64
CA GLU A 144 12.52 5.63 17.10
C GLU A 144 13.82 5.31 17.84
N ASN A 145 14.54 4.28 17.39
CA ASN A 145 15.82 3.86 17.96
C ASN A 145 16.96 4.84 17.68
N ASN A 146 16.77 5.76 16.72
CA ASN A 146 17.75 6.75 16.30
C ASN A 146 17.33 8.20 16.61
N ARG A 147 16.44 8.41 17.59
CA ARG A 147 15.95 9.74 18.02
C ARG A 147 17.04 10.80 18.27
N PRO A 148 18.21 10.50 18.84
CA PRO A 148 19.26 11.51 19.07
C PRO A 148 20.00 11.95 17.80
N SER A 149 19.75 11.30 16.65
CA SER A 149 20.50 11.53 15.41
C SER A 149 20.30 12.94 14.85
N PRO A 150 21.35 13.59 14.31
CA PRO A 150 21.20 14.82 13.53
C PRO A 150 20.39 14.61 12.24
N LEU A 151 20.25 13.36 11.78
CA LEU A 151 19.46 12.98 10.61
C LEU A 151 18.01 12.65 10.96
N LEU A 152 17.51 13.01 12.15
CA LEU A 152 16.15 12.67 12.58
C LEU A 152 15.05 13.18 11.63
N ASP A 153 15.23 14.35 11.03
CA ASP A 153 14.27 14.88 10.05
C ASP A 153 14.23 14.05 8.76
N HIS A 154 15.34 13.37 8.39
CA HIS A 154 15.34 12.38 7.30
C HIS A 154 14.54 11.16 7.72
N LEU A 155 14.88 10.59 8.88
CA LEU A 155 14.20 9.40 9.38
C LEU A 155 12.69 9.61 9.56
N SER A 156 12.31 10.83 9.98
CA SER A 156 10.91 11.24 10.14
C SER A 156 10.20 11.49 8.81
N THR A 157 10.91 11.97 7.77
CA THR A 157 10.35 12.06 6.41
C THR A 157 9.86 10.68 5.95
N VAL A 158 10.66 9.64 6.19
CA VAL A 158 10.32 8.27 5.82
C VAL A 158 9.24 7.69 6.73
N SER A 159 9.41 7.74 8.06
CA SER A 159 8.49 7.09 9.01
C SER A 159 7.08 7.66 8.98
N GLU A 160 6.90 8.94 8.67
CA GLU A 160 5.58 9.57 8.59
C GLU A 160 4.90 9.30 7.24
N GLY A 161 5.67 8.96 6.21
CA GLY A 161 5.15 8.67 4.86
C GLY A 161 4.94 7.19 4.57
N ILE A 162 5.71 6.28 5.17
CA ILE A 162 5.71 4.85 4.82
C ILE A 162 4.35 4.17 5.05
N CYS A 163 3.56 4.68 6.00
CA CYS A 163 2.19 4.21 6.26
C CYS A 163 1.27 4.35 5.04
N ALA A 164 1.65 5.11 4.00
CA ALA A 164 0.95 5.17 2.73
C ALA A 164 0.77 3.80 2.07
N LEU A 165 1.69 2.86 2.31
CA LEU A 165 1.56 1.47 1.85
C LEU A 165 0.34 0.76 2.47
N GLY A 166 -0.23 1.28 3.54
CA GLY A 166 -1.51 0.81 4.09
C GLY A 166 -2.73 1.04 3.20
N TRP A 167 -2.60 1.73 2.06
CA TRP A 167 -3.73 2.02 1.15
C TRP A 167 -4.50 0.77 0.71
N ILE A 168 -3.85 -0.40 0.69
CA ILE A 168 -4.44 -1.70 0.31
C ILE A 168 -5.60 -2.13 1.21
N THR A 169 -5.73 -1.54 2.41
CA THR A 169 -6.84 -1.79 3.35
C THR A 169 -7.92 -0.71 3.28
N ILE A 170 -7.76 0.31 2.44
CA ILE A 170 -8.65 1.46 2.35
C ILE A 170 -9.63 1.28 1.19
N GLU A 171 -10.92 1.21 1.52
CA GLU A 171 -12.00 1.18 0.53
C GLU A 171 -12.48 2.60 0.19
N GLN A 172 -13.02 2.78 -1.02
CA GLN A 172 -13.59 4.02 -1.58
C GLN A 172 -12.61 5.16 -1.87
N LYS A 173 -11.63 5.42 -0.99
CA LYS A 173 -10.73 6.58 -1.09
C LYS A 173 -9.26 6.25 -0.76
N PRO A 174 -8.64 5.22 -1.37
CA PRO A 174 -7.24 4.88 -1.10
C PRO A 174 -6.24 5.96 -1.57
N ALA A 175 -6.50 6.62 -2.71
CA ALA A 175 -5.60 7.66 -3.21
C ALA A 175 -5.58 8.95 -2.36
N PRO A 176 -6.71 9.46 -1.85
CA PRO A 176 -6.69 10.52 -0.83
C PRO A 176 -5.93 10.12 0.44
N PHE A 177 -6.05 8.86 0.88
CA PHE A 177 -5.28 8.37 2.04
C PHE A 177 -3.76 8.44 1.82
N VAL A 178 -3.27 8.04 0.64
CA VAL A 178 -1.84 8.16 0.29
C VAL A 178 -1.39 9.63 0.30
N GLU A 179 -2.23 10.55 -0.15
CA GLU A 179 -1.93 11.97 -0.18
C GLU A 179 -1.80 12.61 1.20
N ASP A 180 -2.70 12.27 2.13
CA ASP A 180 -2.60 12.75 3.52
C ASP A 180 -1.23 12.38 4.13
N LEU A 181 -0.77 11.15 3.91
CA LEU A 181 0.50 10.65 4.47
C LEU A 181 1.72 11.18 3.72
N ARG A 182 1.62 11.39 2.41
CA ARG A 182 2.64 12.13 1.64
C ARG A 182 2.81 13.54 2.20
N ASP A 183 1.72 14.23 2.50
CA ASP A 183 1.76 15.61 3.00
C ASP A 183 2.35 15.67 4.42
N SER A 184 2.09 14.66 5.27
CA SER A 184 2.78 14.47 6.54
C SER A 184 4.30 14.28 6.38
N SER A 185 4.72 13.40 5.47
CA SER A 185 6.14 13.21 5.09
C SER A 185 6.78 14.51 4.60
N ARG A 186 6.06 15.26 3.74
CA ARG A 186 6.55 16.50 3.13
C ARG A 186 6.89 17.58 4.16
N PHE A 187 6.19 17.62 5.28
CA PHE A 187 6.52 18.54 6.38
C PHE A 187 7.98 18.36 6.84
N PHE A 188 8.42 17.12 7.07
CA PHE A 188 9.80 16.83 7.48
C PHE A 188 10.78 16.96 6.31
N ALA A 189 10.38 16.57 5.10
CA ALA A 189 11.20 16.77 3.90
C ALA A 189 11.55 18.25 3.70
N ASN A 190 10.59 19.17 3.93
CA ASN A 190 10.83 20.61 3.85
C ASN A 190 11.84 21.11 4.89
N ARG A 191 11.92 20.47 6.07
CA ARG A 191 12.93 20.80 7.09
C ARG A 191 14.32 20.36 6.64
N VAL A 192 14.43 19.15 6.07
CA VAL A 192 15.68 18.69 5.41
C VAL A 192 16.08 19.67 4.31
N ILE A 193 15.18 19.99 3.38
CA ILE A 193 15.46 20.95 2.29
C ILE A 193 15.91 22.29 2.85
N THR A 194 15.26 22.82 3.89
CA THR A 194 15.62 24.10 4.50
C THR A 194 17.02 24.09 5.11
N ASN A 195 17.40 23.00 5.78
CA ASN A 195 18.70 22.87 6.43
C ASN A 195 19.85 22.68 5.43
N TYR A 196 19.57 22.07 4.26
CA TYR A 196 20.61 21.65 3.33
C TYR A 196 20.64 22.41 1.99
N LYS A 197 19.63 23.23 1.66
CA LYS A 197 19.51 23.94 0.37
C LYS A 197 20.71 24.81 -0.05
N ASN A 198 21.52 25.26 0.91
CA ASN A 198 22.67 26.11 0.66
C ASN A 198 24.01 25.42 0.96
N THR A 199 24.00 24.13 1.31
CA THR A 199 25.18 23.41 1.80
C THR A 199 25.41 22.13 1.00
N ASP A 200 24.43 21.23 0.98
CA ASP A 200 24.57 19.94 0.32
C ASP A 200 23.27 19.55 -0.41
N LYS A 201 23.36 19.55 -1.73
CA LYS A 201 22.24 19.26 -2.62
C LYS A 201 21.78 17.80 -2.53
N SER A 202 22.65 16.86 -2.14
CA SER A 202 22.29 15.43 -2.04
C SER A 202 21.10 15.20 -1.11
N HIS A 203 21.09 15.85 0.05
CA HIS A 203 19.99 15.80 1.01
C HIS A 203 18.69 16.43 0.48
N VAL A 204 18.80 17.49 -0.31
CA VAL A 204 17.66 18.16 -0.96
C VAL A 204 17.04 17.24 -2.01
N ASP A 205 17.87 16.63 -2.85
CA ASP A 205 17.43 15.71 -3.90
C ASP A 205 16.81 14.46 -3.29
N TRP A 206 17.44 13.91 -2.26
CA TRP A 206 16.92 12.81 -1.47
C TRP A 206 15.53 13.12 -0.89
N ALA A 207 15.36 14.27 -0.22
CA ALA A 207 14.09 14.64 0.42
C ALA A 207 12.96 14.78 -0.62
N ASN A 208 13.26 15.37 -1.78
CA ASN A 208 12.29 15.46 -2.88
C ASN A 208 11.95 14.09 -3.48
N SER A 209 12.93 13.18 -3.57
CA SER A 209 12.72 11.86 -4.17
C SER A 209 11.73 10.99 -3.40
N PHE A 210 11.73 11.03 -2.06
CA PHE A 210 10.76 10.28 -1.27
C PHE A 210 9.33 10.84 -1.39
N VAL A 211 9.17 12.16 -1.40
CA VAL A 211 7.87 12.80 -1.64
C VAL A 211 7.36 12.48 -3.06
N PHE A 212 8.26 12.43 -4.04
CA PHE A 212 7.94 12.02 -5.40
C PHE A 212 7.53 10.55 -5.48
N LEU A 213 8.23 9.64 -4.81
CA LEU A 213 7.85 8.23 -4.70
C LEU A 213 6.40 8.06 -4.19
N LEU A 214 6.02 8.79 -3.15
CA LEU A 214 4.64 8.76 -2.63
C LEU A 214 3.62 9.41 -3.57
N THR A 215 4.06 10.38 -4.39
CA THR A 215 3.22 10.98 -5.45
C THR A 215 2.92 9.95 -6.53
N GLU A 216 3.93 9.20 -6.97
CA GLU A 216 3.76 8.15 -7.97
C GLU A 216 2.97 6.95 -7.42
N LEU A 217 3.13 6.61 -6.14
CA LEU A 217 2.24 5.66 -5.46
C LEU A 217 0.79 6.15 -5.49
N GLN A 218 0.53 7.43 -5.22
CA GLN A 218 -0.82 7.99 -5.32
C GLN A 218 -1.39 7.85 -6.73
N ASN A 219 -0.59 8.16 -7.76
CA ASN A 219 -0.98 8.07 -9.16
C ASN A 219 -1.29 6.62 -9.57
N TYR A 220 -0.45 5.67 -9.14
CA TYR A 220 -0.68 4.24 -9.28
C TYR A 220 -2.03 3.83 -8.69
N VAL A 221 -2.29 4.20 -7.42
CA VAL A 221 -3.55 3.86 -6.74
C VAL A 221 -4.75 4.48 -7.45
N LYS A 222 -4.67 5.74 -7.90
CA LYS A 222 -5.75 6.39 -8.67
C LYS A 222 -6.07 5.62 -9.96
N LYS A 223 -5.04 5.16 -10.66
CA LYS A 223 -5.15 4.50 -11.97
C LYS A 223 -5.62 3.04 -11.87
N CYS A 224 -5.08 2.28 -10.92
CA CYS A 224 -5.24 0.83 -10.85
C CYS A 224 -6.23 0.36 -9.77
N HIS A 225 -6.46 1.19 -8.74
CA HIS A 225 -7.18 0.80 -7.52
C HIS A 225 -8.09 1.94 -7.02
N THR A 226 -8.81 2.60 -7.92
CA THR A 226 -9.53 3.86 -7.66
C THR A 226 -10.45 3.80 -6.43
N THR A 227 -11.17 2.71 -6.23
CA THR A 227 -12.12 2.51 -5.13
C THR A 227 -11.67 1.46 -4.10
N GLY A 228 -10.40 1.06 -4.16
CA GLY A 228 -9.82 0.04 -3.29
C GLY A 228 -9.02 -0.98 -4.08
N LEU A 229 -8.36 -1.87 -3.33
CA LEU A 229 -7.60 -2.99 -3.89
C LEU A 229 -8.48 -3.88 -4.78
N VAL A 230 -7.97 -4.20 -5.97
CA VAL A 230 -8.69 -5.01 -6.97
C VAL A 230 -8.16 -6.44 -6.91
N TRP A 231 -9.08 -7.38 -6.75
CA TRP A 231 -8.82 -8.83 -6.79
C TRP A 231 -9.29 -9.39 -8.13
N ASN A 232 -8.69 -10.48 -8.58
CA ASN A 232 -9.09 -11.14 -9.82
C ASN A 232 -10.41 -11.90 -9.61
N PRO A 233 -11.53 -11.47 -10.22
CA PRO A 233 -12.82 -12.11 -10.01
C PRO A 233 -12.96 -13.46 -10.75
N LYS A 234 -11.99 -13.80 -11.62
CA LYS A 234 -12.06 -14.97 -12.51
C LYS A 234 -11.33 -16.19 -12.00
N VAL A 235 -10.62 -16.09 -10.86
CA VAL A 235 -9.94 -17.23 -10.24
C VAL A 235 -10.75 -17.66 -9.02
N SER A 236 -11.58 -18.68 -9.21
CA SER A 236 -12.40 -19.33 -8.18
C SER A 236 -11.66 -20.50 -7.54
#